data_AF-A0A536XND6-F1
#
_entry.id   AF-A0A536XND6-F1
#
_cell.length_a   1.000
_cell.length_b   1.000
_cell.length_c   1.000
_cell.angle_alpha   90.00
_cell.angle_beta   90.00
_cell.angle_gamma   90.00
#
_symmetry.space_group_name_H-M   'P 1'
#
loop_
_entity.id
_entity.type
_entity.pdbx_description
1 polymer ?
#
loop_
_entity_poly.entity_id
_entity_poly.type
_entity_poly.pdbx_seq_one_letter_code
_entity_poly.pdbx_strand_id
1 'polypeptide(L)'
;MIASLKKAALLLVLLALLPLTLFAQSFPSRQITIIVPYAPGSTSDLLPRAIAPLMSQSMGVPVIVENRPGGGGSIGAVLVARGDASGHMLLMAPSGILATSQWLYKDLPYSPRKDLTPVTNAATTPNVWVAHPSLPVKTLGDVIALAKSKPGALSFGSGGNASTSHLCGELLKSAAHVDLFHVPYKGPAPALQDVLAGRVPLMCDNFSNVITHVRSGRLRAIAVTALKRHPEAPEVPSR
;
A
#
# COMPACT_ATOMS: atom_id res chain seq x y z
N MET A 1 -5.07 3.38 71.12
CA MET A 1 -5.98 2.95 70.03
C MET A 1 -6.65 4.12 69.29
N ILE A 2 -7.37 5.03 69.96
CA ILE A 2 -8.17 6.09 69.31
C ILE A 2 -7.32 7.06 68.46
N ALA A 3 -6.12 7.42 68.90
CA ALA A 3 -5.21 8.29 68.15
C ALA A 3 -4.66 7.64 66.85
N SER A 4 -4.52 6.31 66.83
CA SER A 4 -4.10 5.55 65.64
C SER A 4 -5.22 5.45 64.61
N LEU A 5 -6.48 5.31 65.07
CA LEU A 5 -7.65 5.34 64.18
C LEU A 5 -7.83 6.70 63.50
N LYS A 6 -7.59 7.80 64.23
CA LYS A 6 -7.70 9.16 63.67
C LYS A 6 -6.63 9.44 62.60
N LYS A 7 -5.39 8.95 62.80
CA LYS A 7 -4.31 9.06 61.80
C LYS A 7 -4.61 8.22 60.55
N ALA A 8 -5.15 7.01 60.72
CA ALA A 8 -5.56 6.17 59.60
C ALA A 8 -6.71 6.79 58.79
N ALA A 9 -7.71 7.36 59.47
CA ALA A 9 -8.82 8.06 58.81
C ALA A 9 -8.36 9.30 58.03
N LEU A 10 -7.41 10.06 58.58
CA LEU A 10 -6.84 11.23 57.90
C LEU A 10 -6.04 10.82 56.64
N LEU A 11 -5.31 9.71 56.70
CA LEU A 11 -4.57 9.17 55.55
C LEU A 11 -5.51 8.69 54.43
N LEU A 12 -6.64 8.06 54.80
CA LEU A 12 -7.68 7.62 53.87
C LEU A 12 -8.39 8.78 53.18
N VAL A 13 -8.64 9.88 53.89
CA VAL A 13 -9.20 11.11 53.30
C VAL A 13 -8.19 11.80 52.39
N LEU A 14 -6.89 11.80 52.74
CA LEU A 14 -5.84 12.33 51.87
C LEU A 14 -5.67 11.51 50.57
N LEU A 15 -5.81 10.18 50.65
CA LEU A 15 -5.83 9.32 49.47
C LEU A 15 -7.09 9.49 48.61
N ALA A 16 -8.22 9.84 49.21
CA ALA A 16 -9.48 10.10 48.49
C ALA A 16 -9.52 11.49 47.82
N LEU A 17 -8.64 12.41 48.23
CA LEU A 17 -8.51 13.77 47.67
C LEU A 17 -7.42 13.87 46.59
N LEU A 18 -6.67 12.81 46.31
CA LEU A 18 -5.81 12.75 45.12
C LEU A 18 -6.75 12.80 43.91
N PRO A 19 -6.72 13.88 43.10
CA PRO A 19 -7.51 13.92 41.90
C PRO A 19 -7.01 12.77 41.02
N LEU A 20 -7.88 11.80 40.75
CA LEU A 20 -7.79 10.99 39.54
C LEU A 20 -8.09 11.90 38.34
N THR A 21 -7.34 12.99 38.18
CA THR A 21 -7.21 13.66 36.90
C THR A 21 -6.27 12.80 36.07
N LEU A 22 -6.74 11.60 35.74
CA LEU A 22 -6.36 10.96 34.51
C LEU A 22 -6.97 11.86 33.44
N PHE A 23 -6.29 12.96 33.09
CA PHE A 23 -6.56 13.63 31.84
C PHE A 23 -6.29 12.56 30.79
N ALA A 24 -7.34 11.92 30.29
CA ALA A 24 -7.28 11.31 28.99
C ALA A 24 -6.70 12.40 28.10
N GLN A 25 -5.43 12.26 27.72
CA GLN A 25 -4.81 13.23 26.84
C GLN A 25 -5.71 13.29 25.62
N SER A 26 -6.27 14.46 25.35
CA SER A 26 -7.14 14.65 24.20
C SER A 26 -6.37 14.22 22.97
N PHE A 27 -6.85 13.18 22.28
CA PHE A 27 -6.25 12.76 21.04
C PHE A 27 -6.61 13.77 19.94
N PRO A 28 -5.66 14.16 19.07
CA PRO A 28 -4.22 13.85 19.15
C PRO A 28 -3.45 14.83 20.05
N SER A 29 -2.47 14.31 20.80
CA SER A 29 -1.66 15.09 21.75
C SER A 29 -0.26 15.44 21.22
N ARG A 30 0.15 14.85 20.09
CA ARG A 30 1.42 15.09 19.42
C ARG A 30 1.31 14.80 17.92
N GLN A 31 2.43 14.93 17.21
CA GLN A 31 2.55 14.61 15.80
C GLN A 31 2.06 13.19 15.46
N ILE A 32 1.31 13.07 14.36
CA ILE A 32 0.90 11.80 13.77
C ILE A 32 1.85 11.48 12.60
N THR A 33 2.25 10.21 12.48
CA THR A 33 3.11 9.73 11.40
C THR A 33 2.37 8.68 10.59
N ILE A 34 2.20 8.92 9.29
CA ILE A 34 1.68 7.95 8.34
C ILE A 34 2.86 7.22 7.70
N ILE A 35 2.99 5.94 8.00
CA ILE A 35 3.99 5.05 7.42
C ILE A 35 3.51 4.57 6.06
N VAL A 36 4.32 4.83 5.03
CA VAL A 36 4.13 4.32 3.67
C VAL A 36 5.12 3.19 3.43
N PRO A 37 4.66 1.96 3.16
CA PRO A 37 5.51 0.77 3.11
C PRO A 37 6.23 0.56 1.76
N TYR A 38 6.26 1.58 0.90
CA TYR A 38 6.88 1.56 -0.43
C TYR A 38 7.74 2.78 -0.69
N ALA A 39 8.59 2.68 -1.72
CA ALA A 39 9.38 3.80 -2.20
C ALA A 39 8.47 4.98 -2.63
N PRO A 40 8.96 6.24 -2.48
CA PRO A 40 8.21 7.43 -2.87
C PRO A 40 7.80 7.45 -4.35
N GLY A 41 6.74 8.21 -4.67
CA GLY A 41 6.34 8.50 -6.05
C GLY A 41 5.30 7.57 -6.67
N SER A 42 4.66 6.70 -5.88
CA SER A 42 3.48 5.92 -6.30
C SER A 42 2.21 6.44 -5.64
N THR A 43 1.03 6.00 -6.08
CA THR A 43 -0.26 6.35 -5.46
C THR A 43 -0.28 6.06 -3.96
N SER A 44 0.39 5.00 -3.51
CA SER A 44 0.52 4.68 -2.07
C SER A 44 1.30 5.72 -1.27
N ASP A 45 2.09 6.57 -1.91
CA ASP A 45 2.86 7.66 -1.30
C ASP A 45 2.18 9.03 -1.54
N LEU A 46 1.71 9.28 -2.76
CA LEU A 46 1.09 10.55 -3.12
C LEU A 46 -0.24 10.79 -2.41
N LEU A 47 -1.05 9.74 -2.21
CA LEU A 47 -2.34 9.85 -1.53
C LEU A 47 -2.20 10.30 -0.06
N PRO A 48 -1.40 9.64 0.80
CA PRO A 48 -1.21 10.13 2.17
C PRO A 48 -0.53 11.51 2.22
N ARG A 49 0.34 11.85 1.25
CA ARG A 49 0.93 13.20 1.15
C ARG A 49 -0.09 14.28 0.81
N ALA A 50 -1.11 13.96 0.03
CA ALA A 50 -2.21 14.88 -0.25
C ALA A 50 -3.15 15.05 0.96
N ILE A 51 -3.35 13.98 1.74
CA ILE A 51 -4.27 13.97 2.88
C ILE A 51 -3.63 14.58 4.15
N ALA A 52 -2.33 14.37 4.37
CA ALA A 52 -1.65 14.76 5.61
C ALA A 52 -1.80 16.26 5.95
N PRO A 53 -1.66 17.23 5.02
CA PRO A 53 -1.89 18.65 5.32
C PRO A 53 -3.32 18.93 5.80
N LEU A 54 -4.33 18.29 5.19
CA LEU A 54 -5.74 18.44 5.56
C LEU A 54 -6.01 17.86 6.95
N MET A 55 -5.45 16.68 7.24
CA MET A 55 -5.51 16.09 8.58
C MET A 55 -4.84 16.99 9.61
N SER A 56 -3.67 17.54 9.29
CA SER A 56 -2.94 18.43 10.19
C SER A 56 -3.74 19.69 10.51
N GLN A 57 -4.35 20.31 9.50
CA GLN A 57 -5.24 21.46 9.68
C GLN A 57 -6.45 21.12 10.56
N SER A 58 -7.10 19.98 10.31
CA SER A 58 -8.29 19.57 11.06
C SER A 58 -7.99 19.15 12.50
N MET A 59 -6.81 18.59 12.76
CA MET A 59 -6.45 18.00 14.05
C MET A 59 -5.62 18.93 14.94
N GLY A 60 -5.09 20.02 14.39
CA GLY A 60 -4.28 20.98 15.15
C GLY A 60 -2.88 20.49 15.54
N VAL A 61 -2.44 19.34 15.00
CA VAL A 61 -1.11 18.77 15.21
C VAL A 61 -0.44 18.46 13.87
N PRO A 62 0.89 18.40 13.78
CA PRO A 62 1.58 17.97 12.56
C PRO A 62 1.19 16.55 12.16
N VAL A 63 0.95 16.32 10.87
CA VAL A 63 0.80 14.98 10.28
C VAL A 63 1.86 14.84 9.20
N ILE A 64 2.75 13.85 9.36
CA ILE A 64 3.85 13.62 8.42
C ILE A 64 3.73 12.27 7.71
N VAL A 65 4.44 12.12 6.61
CA VAL A 65 4.51 10.88 5.84
C VAL A 65 5.94 10.38 5.80
N GLU A 66 6.16 9.15 6.25
CA GLU A 66 7.47 8.47 6.21
C GLU A 66 7.43 7.22 5.35
N ASN A 67 8.34 7.12 4.38
CA ASN A 67 8.48 5.92 3.55
C ASN A 67 9.41 4.89 4.24
N ARG A 68 8.91 3.67 4.43
CA ARG A 68 9.63 2.52 5.01
C ARG A 68 9.54 1.30 4.06
N PRO A 69 10.25 1.33 2.91
CA PRO A 69 10.15 0.29 1.88
C PRO A 69 10.86 -1.02 2.24
N GLY A 70 10.42 -2.11 1.61
CA GLY A 70 11.12 -3.41 1.60
C GLY A 70 10.24 -4.59 2.05
N GLY A 71 10.66 -5.81 1.70
CA GLY A 71 9.94 -7.05 2.05
C GLY A 71 8.50 -7.10 1.52
N GLY A 72 8.22 -6.54 0.33
CA GLY A 72 6.86 -6.42 -0.19
C GLY A 72 5.95 -5.48 0.60
N GLY A 73 6.54 -4.62 1.44
CA GLY A 73 5.84 -3.70 2.35
C GLY A 73 5.75 -4.18 3.80
N SER A 74 6.21 -5.41 4.09
CA SER A 74 6.18 -5.98 5.44
C SER A 74 7.03 -5.17 6.44
N ILE A 75 8.13 -4.54 6.03
CA ILE A 75 8.98 -3.74 6.93
C ILE A 75 8.17 -2.57 7.53
N GLY A 76 7.48 -1.80 6.69
CA GLY A 76 6.62 -0.72 7.15
C GLY A 76 5.40 -1.22 7.94
N ALA A 77 4.82 -2.35 7.54
CA ALA A 77 3.69 -2.93 8.23
C ALA A 77 4.04 -3.39 9.66
N VAL A 78 5.18 -4.05 9.84
CA VAL A 78 5.69 -4.48 11.16
C VAL A 78 5.95 -3.29 12.07
N LEU A 79 6.51 -2.21 11.54
CA LEU A 79 6.77 -0.99 12.31
C LEU A 79 5.48 -0.46 12.93
N VAL A 80 4.38 -0.43 12.18
CA VAL A 80 3.08 0.04 12.71
C VAL A 80 2.43 -1.01 13.62
N ALA A 81 2.44 -2.29 13.21
CA ALA A 81 1.84 -3.38 13.97
C ALA A 81 2.47 -3.58 15.36
N ARG A 82 3.76 -3.25 15.51
CA ARG A 82 4.49 -3.29 16.79
C ARG A 82 4.69 -1.91 17.41
N GLY A 83 4.16 -0.88 16.78
CA GLY A 83 4.28 0.50 17.21
C GLY A 83 3.35 0.83 18.38
N ASP A 84 3.39 2.09 18.80
CA ASP A 84 2.50 2.60 19.84
C ASP A 84 1.04 2.63 19.35
N ALA A 85 0.14 1.98 20.10
CA ALA A 85 -1.28 1.85 19.76
C ALA A 85 -2.12 3.11 20.07
N SER A 86 -1.47 4.25 20.35
CA SER A 86 -2.12 5.53 20.69
C SER A 86 -2.77 6.27 19.50
N GLY A 87 -2.72 5.71 18.29
CA GLY A 87 -3.25 6.34 17.07
C GLY A 87 -2.32 7.37 16.42
N HIS A 88 -1.14 7.65 16.98
CA HIS A 88 -0.14 8.56 16.42
C HIS A 88 0.73 7.93 15.32
N MET A 89 0.59 6.63 15.07
CA MET A 89 1.23 5.92 13.97
C MET A 89 0.17 5.24 13.14
N LEU A 90 0.08 5.62 11.87
CA LEU A 90 -0.88 5.08 10.91
C LEU A 90 -0.14 4.35 9.81
N LEU A 91 -0.74 3.29 9.26
CA LEU A 91 -0.21 2.60 8.10
C LEU A 91 -1.04 2.96 6.87
N MET A 92 -0.41 3.50 5.84
CA MET A 92 -0.99 3.44 4.50
C MET A 92 -0.85 2.00 4.02
N ALA A 93 -1.97 1.25 4.00
CA ALA A 93 -1.96 -0.20 3.89
C ALA A 93 -2.54 -0.71 2.54
N PRO A 94 -1.72 -0.84 1.49
CA PRO A 94 -2.11 -1.49 0.24
C PRO A 94 -2.63 -2.92 0.45
N SER A 95 -3.49 -3.40 -0.46
CA SER A 95 -4.09 -4.74 -0.38
C SER A 95 -3.05 -5.87 -0.28
N GLY A 96 -1.85 -5.66 -0.83
CA GLY A 96 -0.75 -6.63 -0.72
C GLY A 96 -0.39 -6.95 0.73
N ILE A 97 -0.38 -5.93 1.59
CA ILE A 97 -0.04 -6.03 3.01
C ILE A 97 -1.20 -6.61 3.80
N LEU A 98 -2.43 -6.23 3.47
CA LEU A 98 -3.59 -6.63 4.26
C LEU A 98 -4.13 -8.02 3.91
N ALA A 99 -4.03 -8.44 2.65
CA ALA A 99 -4.76 -9.60 2.16
C ALA A 99 -3.86 -10.71 1.61
N THR A 100 -2.80 -10.38 0.87
CA THR A 100 -2.06 -11.37 0.07
C THR A 100 -0.81 -11.89 0.77
N SER A 101 -0.09 -11.04 1.51
CA SER A 101 1.18 -11.38 2.15
C SER A 101 1.08 -12.58 3.09
N GLN A 102 -0.05 -12.74 3.79
CA GLN A 102 -0.30 -13.86 4.71
C GLN A 102 -0.36 -15.23 4.01
N TRP A 103 -0.60 -15.24 2.69
CA TRP A 103 -0.68 -16.47 1.89
C TRP A 103 0.60 -16.74 1.11
N LEU A 104 1.47 -15.75 0.94
CA LEU A 104 2.69 -15.87 0.16
C LEU A 104 3.94 -16.07 1.02
N TYR A 105 4.01 -15.45 2.20
CA TYR A 105 5.14 -15.58 3.11
C TYR A 105 4.82 -16.61 4.19
N LYS A 106 5.65 -17.65 4.29
CA LYS A 106 5.53 -18.69 5.33
C LYS A 106 5.58 -18.08 6.74
N ASP A 107 6.51 -17.15 6.95
CA ASP A 107 6.75 -16.51 8.24
C ASP A 107 6.46 -15.00 8.12
N LEU A 108 5.18 -14.63 8.06
CA LEU A 108 4.77 -13.22 8.06
C LEU A 108 4.90 -12.65 9.49
N PRO A 109 5.71 -11.59 9.71
CA PRO A 109 6.03 -11.08 11.04
C PRO A 109 4.94 -10.21 11.71
N TYR A 110 3.74 -10.17 11.12
CA TYR A 110 2.55 -9.48 11.63
C TYR A 110 1.28 -10.19 11.13
N SER A 111 0.17 -10.00 11.83
CA SER A 111 -1.17 -10.45 11.44
C SER A 111 -2.02 -9.25 11.03
N PRO A 112 -2.41 -9.13 9.74
CA PRO A 112 -3.26 -8.03 9.30
C PRO A 112 -4.58 -7.89 10.06
N ARG A 113 -5.12 -9.00 10.56
CA ARG A 113 -6.41 -9.04 11.28
C ARG A 113 -6.27 -8.79 12.78
N LYS A 114 -5.15 -9.17 13.40
CA LYS A 114 -4.97 -9.09 14.86
C LYS A 114 -4.19 -7.84 15.28
N ASP A 115 -3.22 -7.42 14.47
CA ASP A 115 -2.25 -6.40 14.87
C ASP A 115 -2.54 -5.03 14.25
N LEU A 116 -3.55 -4.92 13.38
CA LEU A 116 -3.94 -3.67 12.71
C LEU A 116 -5.45 -3.44 12.85
N THR A 117 -5.82 -2.21 13.17
CA THR A 117 -7.22 -1.76 13.19
C THR A 117 -7.53 -0.92 11.94
N PRO A 118 -8.54 -1.29 11.12
CA PRO A 118 -8.94 -0.50 9.98
C PRO A 118 -9.45 0.88 10.40
N VAL A 119 -8.94 1.95 9.78
CA VAL A 119 -9.45 3.32 9.99
C VAL A 119 -10.45 3.69 8.89
N THR A 120 -10.01 3.63 7.63
CA THR A 120 -10.86 3.90 6.47
C THR A 120 -10.21 3.33 5.20
N ASN A 121 -11.00 3.19 4.13
CA ASN A 121 -10.46 2.96 2.79
C ASN A 121 -10.16 4.32 2.14
N ALA A 122 -8.87 4.61 1.95
CA ALA A 122 -8.43 5.89 1.39
C ALA A 122 -8.76 6.03 -0.11
N ALA A 123 -8.68 4.94 -0.89
CA ALA A 123 -8.98 4.95 -2.33
C ALA A 123 -9.10 3.53 -2.89
N THR A 124 -9.94 3.39 -3.93
CA THR A 124 -10.04 2.16 -4.73
C THR A 124 -9.64 2.47 -6.17
N THR A 125 -8.66 1.75 -6.70
CA THR A 125 -8.20 1.89 -8.09
C THR A 125 -8.10 0.52 -8.74
N PRO A 126 -8.61 0.31 -9.96
CA PRO A 126 -8.32 -0.92 -10.69
C PRO A 126 -6.86 -0.95 -11.14
N ASN A 127 -6.39 -2.13 -11.50
CA ASN A 127 -5.11 -2.25 -12.20
C ASN A 127 -5.32 -2.15 -13.71
N VAL A 128 -4.24 -1.86 -14.42
CA VAL A 128 -4.18 -1.86 -15.87
C VAL A 128 -2.86 -2.48 -16.32
N TRP A 129 -2.95 -3.36 -17.31
CA TRP A 129 -1.79 -3.85 -18.04
C TRP A 129 -1.29 -2.75 -18.97
N VAL A 130 -0.01 -2.43 -18.87
CA VAL A 130 0.69 -1.48 -19.73
C VAL A 130 1.94 -2.13 -20.32
N ALA A 131 2.30 -1.68 -21.52
CA ALA A 131 3.49 -2.09 -22.23
C ALA A 131 4.34 -0.88 -22.61
N HIS A 132 5.66 -1.05 -22.62
CA HIS A 132 6.54 -0.08 -23.25
C HIS A 132 6.27 -0.05 -24.79
N PRO A 133 6.26 1.12 -25.46
CA PRO A 133 5.89 1.22 -26.87
C PRO A 133 6.76 0.41 -27.85
N SER A 134 8.01 0.08 -27.49
CA SER A 134 8.88 -0.78 -28.29
C SER A 134 8.44 -2.25 -28.33
N LEU A 135 7.61 -2.69 -27.40
CA LEU A 135 7.02 -4.02 -27.43
C LEU A 135 5.86 -4.03 -28.45
N PRO A 136 5.88 -4.89 -29.48
CA PRO A 136 4.88 -4.89 -30.55
C PRO A 136 3.59 -5.61 -30.13
N VAL A 137 3.05 -5.27 -28.96
CA VAL A 137 1.79 -5.81 -28.43
C VAL A 137 0.78 -4.68 -28.25
N LYS A 138 -0.47 -4.90 -28.62
CA LYS A 138 -1.56 -3.92 -28.49
C LYS A 138 -2.72 -4.45 -27.65
N THR A 139 -2.84 -5.77 -27.57
CA THR A 139 -3.91 -6.46 -26.85
C THR A 139 -3.35 -7.47 -25.87
N LEU A 140 -4.19 -7.93 -24.94
CA LEU A 140 -3.81 -9.02 -24.05
C LEU A 140 -3.57 -10.32 -24.84
N GLY A 141 -4.27 -10.51 -25.96
CA GLY A 141 -4.04 -11.61 -26.89
C GLY A 141 -2.62 -11.60 -27.48
N ASP A 142 -2.11 -10.42 -27.85
CA ASP A 142 -0.74 -10.27 -28.37
C ASP A 142 0.29 -10.62 -27.29
N VAL A 143 0.05 -10.19 -26.05
CA VAL A 143 0.91 -10.53 -24.89
C VAL A 143 0.95 -12.06 -24.69
N ILE A 144 -0.22 -12.72 -24.71
CA ILE A 144 -0.32 -14.17 -24.55
C ILE A 144 0.37 -14.89 -25.70
N ALA A 145 0.13 -14.48 -26.94
CA ALA A 145 0.75 -15.08 -28.13
C ALA A 145 2.28 -14.96 -28.08
N LEU A 146 2.79 -13.77 -27.72
CA LEU A 146 4.23 -13.54 -27.59
C LEU A 146 4.83 -14.42 -26.48
N ALA A 147 4.19 -14.47 -25.31
CA ALA A 147 4.63 -15.30 -24.19
C ALA A 147 4.65 -16.80 -24.53
N LYS A 148 3.66 -17.29 -25.30
CA LYS A 148 3.64 -18.68 -25.80
C LYS A 148 4.75 -18.97 -26.79
N SER A 149 5.08 -18.01 -27.66
CA SER A 149 6.15 -18.19 -28.66
C SER A 149 7.55 -18.25 -28.05
N LYS A 150 7.73 -17.63 -26.87
CA LYS A 150 9.02 -17.53 -26.16
C LYS A 150 8.81 -17.64 -24.65
N PRO A 151 8.52 -18.84 -24.12
CA PRO A 151 8.26 -19.04 -22.69
C PRO A 151 9.40 -18.50 -21.82
N GLY A 152 9.07 -17.72 -20.80
CA GLY A 152 10.03 -17.16 -19.84
C GLY A 152 10.85 -15.97 -20.34
N ALA A 153 10.79 -15.63 -21.64
CA ALA A 153 11.56 -14.53 -22.22
C ALA A 153 10.91 -13.15 -21.99
N LEU A 154 9.57 -13.11 -21.85
CA LEU A 154 8.84 -11.87 -21.64
C LEU A 154 8.74 -11.59 -20.14
N SER A 155 9.30 -10.47 -19.69
CA SER A 155 9.29 -10.08 -18.29
C SER A 155 8.20 -9.05 -17.96
N PHE A 156 7.80 -8.98 -16.70
CA PHE A 156 6.92 -7.92 -16.19
C PHE A 156 7.39 -7.40 -14.84
N GLY A 157 7.23 -6.10 -14.62
CA GLY A 157 7.58 -5.43 -13.37
C GLY A 157 6.45 -5.48 -12.37
N SER A 158 6.78 -5.53 -11.07
CA SER A 158 5.80 -5.32 -10.00
C SER A 158 6.35 -4.44 -8.88
N GLY A 159 5.44 -3.97 -8.02
CA GLY A 159 5.80 -3.27 -6.79
C GLY A 159 6.45 -4.14 -5.70
N GLY A 160 6.74 -5.41 -6.00
CA GLY A 160 7.36 -6.38 -5.10
C GLY A 160 6.54 -7.66 -4.95
N ASN A 161 7.10 -8.63 -4.26
CA ASN A 161 6.39 -9.88 -3.93
C ASN A 161 5.18 -9.58 -3.05
N ALA A 162 4.12 -10.36 -3.25
CA ALA A 162 2.77 -10.18 -2.67
C ALA A 162 2.02 -8.90 -3.12
N SER A 163 2.58 -8.00 -3.92
CA SER A 163 1.81 -6.85 -4.42
C SER A 163 0.65 -7.29 -5.33
N THR A 164 -0.36 -6.43 -5.48
CA THR A 164 -1.43 -6.65 -6.47
C THR A 164 -0.89 -6.72 -7.90
N SER A 165 0.17 -5.98 -8.19
CA SER A 165 0.88 -6.01 -9.48
C SER A 165 1.61 -7.34 -9.73
N HIS A 166 2.17 -7.97 -8.69
CA HIS A 166 2.73 -9.33 -8.80
C HIS A 166 1.62 -10.35 -9.09
N LEU A 167 0.53 -10.29 -8.31
CA LEU A 167 -0.59 -11.21 -8.50
C LEU A 167 -1.31 -11.04 -9.84
N CYS A 168 -1.34 -9.84 -10.44
CA CYS A 168 -1.81 -9.68 -11.81
C CYS A 168 -1.06 -10.60 -12.78
N GLY A 169 0.27 -10.59 -12.72
CA GLY A 169 1.12 -11.35 -13.62
C GLY A 169 0.98 -12.85 -13.40
N GLU A 170 0.98 -13.28 -12.14
CA GLU A 170 0.76 -14.70 -11.80
C GLU A 170 -0.65 -15.18 -12.20
N LEU A 171 -1.67 -14.33 -12.06
CA LEU A 171 -3.01 -14.64 -12.55
C LEU A 171 -3.04 -14.80 -14.07
N LEU A 172 -2.34 -13.94 -14.83
CA LEU A 172 -2.24 -14.08 -16.28
C LEU A 172 -1.50 -15.37 -16.68
N LYS A 173 -0.37 -15.66 -16.03
CA LYS A 173 0.39 -16.90 -16.23
C LYS A 173 -0.48 -18.13 -16.02
N SER A 174 -1.18 -18.18 -14.88
CA SER A 174 -2.06 -19.29 -14.52
C SER A 174 -3.27 -19.42 -15.44
N ALA A 175 -3.92 -18.31 -15.80
CA ALA A 175 -5.16 -18.34 -16.59
C ALA A 175 -4.92 -18.62 -18.08
N ALA A 176 -3.80 -18.12 -18.63
CA ALA A 176 -3.47 -18.28 -20.05
C ALA A 176 -2.49 -19.43 -20.34
N HIS A 177 -2.03 -20.12 -19.30
CA HIS A 177 -0.97 -21.14 -19.36
C HIS A 177 0.27 -20.64 -20.11
N VAL A 178 0.81 -19.49 -19.65
CA VAL A 178 2.01 -18.87 -20.21
C VAL A 178 3.06 -18.66 -19.14
N ASP A 179 4.31 -18.57 -19.56
CA ASP A 179 5.42 -18.25 -18.66
C ASP A 179 5.92 -16.83 -18.90
N LEU A 180 5.87 -16.01 -17.84
CA LEU A 180 6.37 -14.65 -17.80
C LEU A 180 7.35 -14.51 -16.64
N PHE A 181 8.48 -13.86 -16.90
CA PHE A 181 9.49 -13.62 -15.88
C PHE A 181 9.12 -12.43 -14.99
N HIS A 182 8.94 -12.67 -13.68
CA HIS A 182 8.59 -11.63 -12.73
C HIS A 182 9.83 -10.86 -12.23
N VAL A 183 9.81 -9.54 -12.35
CA VAL A 183 10.85 -8.64 -11.85
C VAL A 183 10.29 -7.82 -10.66
N PRO A 184 10.60 -8.20 -9.40
CA PRO A 184 10.11 -7.47 -8.22
C PRO A 184 10.94 -6.23 -7.90
N TYR A 185 10.27 -5.12 -7.59
CA TYR A 185 10.91 -3.88 -7.12
C TYR A 185 10.52 -3.55 -5.67
N LYS A 186 11.15 -2.52 -5.08
CA LYS A 186 10.83 -2.00 -3.72
C LYS A 186 9.60 -1.07 -3.68
N GLY A 187 8.69 -1.24 -4.63
CA GLY A 187 7.48 -0.43 -4.78
C GLY A 187 7.13 -0.19 -6.26
N PRO A 188 5.92 0.32 -6.56
CA PRO A 188 5.48 0.49 -7.94
C PRO A 188 6.26 1.56 -8.71
N ALA A 189 6.68 2.63 -8.04
CA ALA A 189 7.41 3.74 -8.67
C ALA A 189 8.72 3.30 -9.37
N PRO A 190 9.66 2.59 -8.72
CA PRO A 190 10.87 2.12 -9.40
C PRO A 190 10.58 1.11 -10.52
N ALA A 191 9.55 0.24 -10.38
CA ALA A 191 9.14 -0.64 -11.47
C ALA A 191 8.64 0.14 -12.70
N LEU A 192 7.81 1.16 -12.47
CA LEU A 192 7.30 2.03 -13.52
C LEU A 192 8.42 2.77 -14.26
N GLN A 193 9.46 3.23 -13.54
CA GLN A 193 10.62 3.87 -14.17
C GLN A 193 11.34 2.94 -15.14
N ASP A 194 11.56 1.68 -14.76
CA ASP A 194 12.22 0.71 -15.64
C ASP A 194 11.34 0.29 -16.83
N VAL A 195 10.02 0.34 -16.68
CA VAL A 195 9.08 0.14 -17.80
C VAL A 195 9.11 1.33 -18.76
N LEU A 196 9.11 2.55 -18.23
CA LEU A 196 9.26 3.77 -19.03
C LEU A 196 10.59 3.84 -19.76
N ALA A 197 11.65 3.28 -19.17
CA ALA A 197 12.96 3.17 -19.79
C ALA A 197 13.08 1.98 -20.78
N GLY A 198 12.06 1.13 -20.88
CA GLY A 198 12.06 -0.05 -21.74
C GLY A 198 12.93 -1.21 -21.25
N ARG A 199 13.44 -1.16 -20.01
CA ARG A 199 14.22 -2.26 -19.40
C ARG A 199 13.33 -3.44 -19.02
N VAL A 200 12.10 -3.16 -18.62
CA VAL A 200 11.06 -4.18 -18.39
C VAL A 200 9.89 -3.87 -19.33
N PRO A 201 9.44 -4.82 -20.16
CA PRO A 201 8.57 -4.49 -21.28
C PRO A 201 7.09 -4.38 -20.88
N LEU A 202 6.69 -4.96 -19.74
CA LEU A 202 5.31 -5.00 -19.27
C LEU A 202 5.20 -4.66 -17.78
N MET A 203 4.03 -4.17 -17.38
CA MET A 203 3.64 -4.03 -15.98
C MET A 203 2.11 -4.10 -15.87
N CYS A 204 1.60 -4.71 -14.80
CA CYS A 204 0.22 -4.52 -14.37
C CYS A 204 0.26 -3.68 -13.10
N ASP A 205 -0.34 -2.50 -13.07
CA ASP A 205 -0.30 -1.64 -11.89
C ASP A 205 -1.55 -0.79 -11.73
N ASN A 206 -1.68 -0.12 -10.59
CA ASN A 206 -2.79 0.78 -10.31
C ASN A 206 -2.95 1.81 -11.44
N PHE A 207 -4.19 1.96 -11.93
CA PHE A 207 -4.55 2.89 -13.00
C PHE A 207 -3.98 4.30 -12.77
N SER A 208 -4.13 4.83 -11.55
CA SER A 208 -3.66 6.15 -11.16
C SER A 208 -2.14 6.34 -11.28
N ASN A 209 -1.34 5.27 -11.21
CA ASN A 209 0.12 5.36 -11.39
C ASN A 209 0.52 5.55 -12.85
N VAL A 210 -0.25 5.01 -13.79
CA VAL A 210 0.20 4.86 -15.18
C VAL A 210 -0.58 5.68 -16.19
N ILE A 211 -1.79 6.14 -15.85
CA ILE A 211 -2.70 6.79 -16.80
C ILE A 211 -2.10 8.06 -17.45
N THR A 212 -1.34 8.85 -16.70
CA THR A 212 -0.66 10.04 -17.24
C THR A 212 0.39 9.67 -18.28
N HIS A 213 1.12 8.56 -18.06
CA HIS A 213 2.09 8.03 -18.99
C HIS A 213 1.44 7.45 -20.25
N VAL A 214 0.31 6.77 -20.09
CA VAL A 214 -0.52 6.29 -21.21
C VAL A 214 -1.02 7.45 -22.07
N ARG A 215 -1.59 8.49 -21.46
CA ARG A 215 -2.06 9.69 -22.17
C ARG A 215 -0.95 10.43 -22.91
N SER A 216 0.26 10.46 -22.34
CA SER A 216 1.45 11.05 -22.99
C SER A 216 2.07 10.19 -24.09
N GLY A 217 1.55 8.97 -24.33
CA GLY A 217 2.10 8.03 -25.31
C GLY A 217 3.39 7.32 -24.87
N ARG A 218 3.91 7.60 -23.67
CA ARG A 218 5.12 6.94 -23.13
C ARG A 218 4.88 5.48 -22.75
N LEU A 219 3.63 5.10 -22.51
CA LEU A 219 3.21 3.71 -22.30
C LEU A 219 1.98 3.42 -23.16
N ARG A 220 1.81 2.16 -23.53
CA ARG A 220 0.59 1.66 -24.18
C ARG A 220 -0.25 0.92 -23.17
N ALA A 221 -1.49 1.33 -22.96
CA ALA A 221 -2.46 0.55 -22.20
C ALA A 221 -2.94 -0.66 -23.01
N ILE A 222 -2.98 -1.83 -22.36
CA ILE A 222 -3.36 -3.11 -22.96
C ILE A 222 -4.76 -3.51 -22.53
N ALA A 223 -5.04 -3.54 -21.22
CA ALA A 223 -6.35 -3.86 -20.66
C ALA A 223 -6.48 -3.44 -19.20
N VAL A 224 -7.63 -2.92 -18.77
CA VAL A 224 -7.95 -2.75 -17.34
C VAL A 224 -8.43 -4.07 -16.73
N THR A 225 -8.11 -4.30 -15.46
CA THR A 225 -8.51 -5.54 -14.75
C THR A 225 -9.93 -5.49 -14.18
N ALA A 226 -10.62 -4.35 -14.31
CA ALA A 226 -12.02 -4.19 -13.89
C ALA A 226 -12.98 -4.86 -14.87
N LEU A 227 -14.21 -5.15 -14.41
CA LEU A 227 -15.29 -5.73 -15.23
C LEU A 227 -15.86 -4.76 -16.27
N LYS A 228 -15.58 -3.47 -16.12
CA LYS A 228 -16.00 -2.40 -17.03
C LYS A 228 -14.80 -1.51 -17.34
N ARG A 229 -14.84 -0.83 -18.47
CA ARG A 229 -13.83 0.18 -18.81
C ARG A 229 -13.79 1.28 -17.76
N HIS A 230 -12.62 1.86 -17.54
CA HIS A 230 -12.49 2.96 -16.61
C HIS A 230 -13.10 4.24 -17.22
N PRO A 231 -13.93 5.01 -16.51
CA PRO A 231 -14.55 6.23 -17.07
C PRO A 231 -13.55 7.27 -17.59
N GLU A 232 -12.37 7.34 -16.97
CA GLU A 232 -11.30 8.27 -17.37
C GLU A 232 -10.40 7.75 -18.51
N ALA A 233 -10.60 6.51 -18.96
CA ALA A 233 -9.90 5.90 -20.09
C ALA A 233 -10.84 4.92 -20.83
N PRO A 234 -11.96 5.41 -21.39
CA PRO A 234 -12.97 4.57 -22.02
C PRO A 234 -12.45 3.88 -23.29
N GLU A 235 -11.32 4.32 -23.84
CA GLU A 235 -10.62 3.69 -24.96
C GLU A 235 -9.90 2.40 -24.56
N VAL A 236 -9.53 2.23 -23.28
CA VAL A 236 -8.82 1.04 -22.80
C VAL A 236 -9.82 -0.10 -22.57
N PRO A 237 -9.62 -1.27 -23.19
CA PRO A 237 -10.54 -2.39 -23.03
C PRO A 237 -10.52 -2.93 -21.60
N SER A 238 -11.65 -3.48 -21.14
CA SER A 238 -11.71 -4.32 -19.95
C SER A 238 -11.27 -5.75 -20.28
N ARG A 239 -10.88 -6.49 -19.25
CA ARG A 239 -10.66 -7.95 -19.34
C ARG A 239 -11.96 -8.71 -19.59
#